data_AF-X1L7C1-F1
#
_entry.id   AF-X1L7C1-F1
#
_cell.length_a   1.000
_cell.length_b   1.000
_cell.length_c   1.000
_cell.angle_alpha   90.00
_cell.angle_beta   90.00
_cell.angle_gamma   90.00
#
_symmetry.space_group_name_H-M   'P 1'
#
loop_
_entity.id
_entity.type
_entity.pdbx_description
1 polymer ?
#
loop_
_entity_poly.entity_id
_entity_poly.type
_entity_poly.pdbx_seq_one_letter_code
_entity_poly.pdbx_strand_id
1 'polypeptide(L)'
;NQFDPAPQLLKFFSYFLLFQLDAEFHDLVNYSTKNQTLVETLKRLRNQISRLWFFAKENDAYSQKIPEDFEELIKALENKEQNKSEQIMKDHAIHFINQIKMSLYSE
;
A
#
# COMPACT_ATOMS: atom_id res chain seq x y z
N ASN A 1 27.38 26.24 -3.82
CA ASN A 1 26.17 25.39 -3.84
C ASN A 1 26.55 23.98 -4.28
N GLN A 2 26.90 23.13 -3.33
CA GLN A 2 27.16 21.73 -3.57
C GLN A 2 25.82 21.00 -3.37
N PHE A 3 25.34 20.34 -4.41
CA PHE A 3 24.17 19.46 -4.31
C PHE A 3 24.53 18.34 -3.33
N ASP A 4 23.84 18.29 -2.19
CA ASP A 4 23.92 17.15 -1.27
C ASP A 4 22.84 16.14 -1.67
N PRO A 5 23.21 14.99 -2.26
CA PRO A 5 22.24 13.96 -2.64
C PRO A 5 21.72 13.15 -1.45
N ALA A 6 22.36 13.21 -0.28
CA ALA A 6 22.05 12.33 0.84
C ALA A 6 20.58 12.42 1.32
N PRO A 7 19.95 13.60 1.42
CA PRO A 7 18.54 13.72 1.79
C PRO A 7 17.58 13.11 0.75
N GLN A 8 17.92 13.23 -0.53
CA GLN A 8 17.08 12.72 -1.63
C GLN A 8 17.19 11.20 -1.79
N LEU A 9 18.39 10.64 -1.55
CA LEU A 9 18.60 9.21 -1.50
C LEU A 9 17.86 8.58 -0.31
N LEU A 10 18.01 9.14 0.90
CA LEU A 10 17.29 8.65 2.09
C LEU A 10 15.76 8.66 1.87
N LYS A 11 15.26 9.71 1.24
CA LYS A 11 13.84 9.87 0.85
C LYS A 11 13.38 8.86 -0.19
N PHE A 12 14.19 8.55 -1.19
CA PHE A 12 13.89 7.50 -2.15
C PHE A 12 13.85 6.12 -1.48
N PHE A 13 14.81 5.84 -0.59
CA PHE A 13 14.88 4.59 0.17
C PHE A 13 13.68 4.38 1.10
N SER A 14 13.22 5.40 1.82
CA SER A 14 12.06 5.28 2.71
C SER A 14 10.77 4.99 1.95
N TYR A 15 10.56 5.65 0.82
CA TYR A 15 9.37 5.48 0.00
C TYR A 15 9.35 4.11 -0.71
N PHE A 16 10.50 3.69 -1.24
CA PHE A 16 10.65 2.35 -1.82
C PHE A 16 10.41 1.25 -0.79
N LEU A 17 10.90 1.43 0.44
CA LEU A 17 10.67 0.50 1.53
C LEU A 17 9.18 0.38 1.87
N LEU A 18 8.45 1.49 1.95
CA LEU A 18 7.00 1.48 2.23
C LEU A 18 6.22 0.71 1.14
N PHE A 19 6.51 0.98 -0.14
CA PHE A 19 5.94 0.23 -1.26
C PHE A 19 6.21 -1.27 -1.17
N GLN A 20 7.45 -1.65 -0.80
CA GLN A 20 7.81 -3.06 -0.66
C GLN A 20 7.05 -3.72 0.50
N LEU A 21 6.96 -3.05 1.66
CA LEU A 21 6.24 -3.55 2.83
C LEU A 21 4.74 -3.72 2.54
N ASP A 22 4.13 -2.78 1.81
CA ASP A 22 2.74 -2.90 1.36
C ASP A 22 2.52 -4.16 0.50
N ALA A 23 3.40 -4.37 -0.48
CA ALA A 23 3.33 -5.54 -1.35
C ALA A 23 3.55 -6.86 -0.58
N GLU A 24 4.50 -6.91 0.34
CA GLU A 24 4.77 -8.10 1.17
C GLU A 24 3.61 -8.42 2.10
N PHE A 25 2.99 -7.40 2.70
CA PHE A 25 1.82 -7.56 3.55
C PHE A 25 0.64 -8.14 2.77
N HIS A 26 0.34 -7.59 1.58
CA HIS A 26 -0.66 -8.14 0.67
C HIS A 26 -0.36 -9.60 0.29
N ASP A 27 0.90 -9.93 -0.02
CA ASP A 27 1.30 -11.31 -0.34
C ASP A 27 1.02 -12.24 0.85
N LEU A 28 1.39 -11.84 2.08
CA LEU A 28 1.16 -12.63 3.30
C LEU A 28 -0.32 -12.93 3.55
N VAL A 29 -1.17 -11.90 3.48
CA VAL A 29 -2.62 -12.05 3.67
C VAL A 29 -3.20 -12.98 2.60
N ASN A 30 -2.79 -12.81 1.34
CA ASN A 30 -3.30 -13.63 0.27
C ASN A 30 -2.86 -15.10 0.39
N TYR A 31 -1.60 -15.37 0.77
CA TYR A 31 -1.12 -16.75 0.97
C TYR A 31 -1.88 -17.47 2.09
N SER A 32 -2.40 -16.74 3.08
CA SER A 32 -3.20 -17.32 4.18
C SER A 32 -4.51 -17.95 3.70
N THR A 33 -5.02 -17.55 2.53
CA THR A 33 -6.24 -18.11 1.91
C THR A 33 -6.05 -19.55 1.41
N LYS A 34 -4.80 -20.03 1.27
CA LYS A 34 -4.45 -21.34 0.71
C LYS A 34 -5.04 -21.59 -0.69
N ASN A 35 -5.27 -20.51 -1.45
CA ASN A 35 -5.79 -20.56 -2.81
C ASN A 35 -4.78 -19.93 -3.78
N GLN A 36 -4.00 -20.77 -4.46
CA GLN A 36 -2.93 -20.33 -5.34
C GLN A 36 -3.44 -19.47 -6.51
N THR A 37 -4.54 -19.87 -7.14
CA THR A 37 -5.15 -19.11 -8.24
C THR A 37 -5.56 -17.71 -7.80
N LEU A 38 -6.12 -17.58 -6.58
CA LEU A 38 -6.49 -16.29 -6.01
C LEU A 38 -5.26 -15.43 -5.74
N VAL A 39 -4.23 -15.99 -5.11
CA VAL A 39 -2.97 -15.29 -4.83
C VAL A 39 -2.34 -14.73 -6.11
N GLU A 40 -2.20 -15.57 -7.13
CA GLU A 40 -1.61 -15.16 -8.42
C GLU A 40 -2.44 -14.08 -9.10
N THR A 41 -3.77 -14.20 -9.05
CA THR A 41 -4.69 -13.21 -9.61
C THR A 41 -4.55 -11.85 -8.92
N LEU A 42 -4.56 -11.83 -7.59
CA LEU A 42 -4.45 -10.60 -6.80
C LEU A 42 -3.06 -9.95 -6.96
N LYS A 43 -2.00 -10.75 -6.96
CA LYS A 43 -0.63 -10.27 -7.22
C LYS A 43 -0.51 -9.63 -8.60
N ARG A 44 -1.10 -10.26 -9.63
CA ARG A 44 -1.11 -9.69 -10.99
C ARG A 44 -1.85 -8.35 -11.03
N LEU A 45 -3.02 -8.24 -10.39
CA LEU A 45 -3.79 -6.99 -10.33
C LEU A 45 -3.02 -5.89 -9.59
N ARG A 46 -2.43 -6.19 -8.43
CA ARG A 46 -1.56 -5.25 -7.70
C ARG A 46 -0.40 -4.78 -8.58
N ASN A 47 0.28 -5.70 -9.27
CA ASN A 47 1.42 -5.36 -10.13
C ASN A 47 1.04 -4.48 -11.34
N GLN A 48 -0.22 -4.47 -11.77
CA GLN A 48 -0.68 -3.55 -12.82
C GLN A 48 -0.80 -2.12 -12.28
N ILE A 49 -1.29 -1.97 -11.04
CA ILE A 49 -1.48 -0.66 -10.41
C ILE A 49 -0.22 -0.16 -9.67
N SER A 50 0.76 -1.01 -9.39
CA SER A 50 1.97 -0.64 -8.66
C SER A 50 2.78 0.47 -9.33
N ARG A 51 2.72 0.59 -10.65
CA ARG A 51 3.37 1.69 -11.38
C ARG A 51 2.78 3.05 -11.02
N LEU A 52 1.54 3.10 -10.53
CA LEU A 52 0.88 4.33 -10.11
C LEU A 52 1.49 4.92 -8.83
N TRP A 53 2.24 4.14 -8.04
CA TRP A 53 3.00 4.66 -6.91
C TRP A 53 3.98 5.77 -7.31
N PHE A 54 4.37 5.86 -8.59
CA PHE A 54 5.14 7.00 -9.11
C PHE A 54 4.42 8.34 -8.94
N PHE A 55 3.09 8.35 -9.00
CA PHE A 55 2.28 9.57 -8.87
C PHE A 55 1.90 9.89 -7.43
N ALA A 56 2.03 8.93 -6.51
CA ALA A 56 1.80 9.20 -5.10
C ALA A 56 2.91 10.11 -4.57
N LYS A 57 2.52 11.10 -3.75
CA LYS A 57 3.41 12.17 -3.32
C LYS A 57 4.06 11.76 -2.00
N GLU A 58 5.25 12.29 -1.74
CA GLU A 58 5.88 12.08 -0.44
C GLU A 58 4.95 12.56 0.68
N ASN A 59 4.83 11.74 1.73
CA ASN A 59 4.06 12.06 2.93
C ASN A 59 2.58 12.36 2.64
N ASP A 60 2.04 11.74 1.58
CA ASP A 60 0.62 11.85 1.29
C ASP A 60 -0.24 11.12 2.31
N ALA A 61 -1.52 11.49 2.32
CA ALA A 61 -2.48 10.98 3.30
C ALA A 61 -2.61 9.44 3.25
N TYR A 62 -2.43 8.84 2.07
CA TYR A 62 -2.44 7.38 1.93
C TYR A 62 -1.22 6.76 2.62
N SER A 63 -0.01 7.23 2.30
CA SER A 63 1.24 6.70 2.83
C SER A 63 1.30 6.77 4.36
N GLN A 64 0.75 7.83 4.95
CA GLN A 64 0.66 7.99 6.41
C GLN A 64 -0.34 7.04 7.07
N LYS A 65 -1.35 6.58 6.34
CA LYS A 65 -2.45 5.75 6.84
C LYS A 65 -2.12 4.25 6.84
N ILE A 66 -1.17 3.81 6.01
CA ILE A 66 -0.76 2.39 5.89
C ILE A 66 -0.44 1.72 7.23
N PRO A 67 0.36 2.31 8.14
CA PRO A 67 0.68 1.64 9.41
C PRO A 67 -0.57 1.39 10.27
N GLU A 68 -1.50 2.34 10.30
CA GLU A 68 -2.75 2.23 11.05
C GLU A 68 -3.68 1.18 10.40
N ASP A 69 -3.83 1.20 9.08
CA ASP A 69 -4.63 0.19 8.35
C ASP A 69 -4.12 -1.23 8.65
N PHE A 70 -2.80 -1.44 8.66
CA PHE A 70 -2.21 -2.75 8.94
C PHE A 70 -2.38 -3.15 10.40
N GLU A 71 -2.21 -2.22 11.35
CA GLU A 71 -2.44 -2.49 12.76
C GLU A 71 -3.90 -2.88 13.03
N GLU A 72 -4.85 -2.13 12.46
CA GLU A 72 -6.28 -2.42 12.58
C GLU A 72 -6.67 -3.74 11.93
N LEU A 73 -6.09 -4.04 10.77
CA LEU A 73 -6.35 -5.29 10.08
C LEU A 73 -5.82 -6.50 10.84
N ILE A 74 -4.61 -6.42 11.41
CA ILE A 74 -4.05 -7.48 12.25
C ILE A 74 -4.99 -7.75 13.42
N LYS A 75 -5.43 -6.70 14.13
CA LYS A 75 -6.40 -6.84 15.23
C LYS A 75 -7.72 -7.47 14.76
N ALA A 76 -8.23 -7.06 13.60
CA ALA A 76 -9.46 -7.63 13.04
C ALA A 76 -9.30 -9.12 12.70
N LEU A 77 -8.17 -9.51 12.12
CA LEU A 77 -7.84 -10.90 11.79
C LEU A 77 -7.69 -11.76 13.04
N GLU A 78 -6.97 -11.28 14.06
CA GLU A 78 -6.81 -11.97 15.35
C GLU A 78 -8.15 -12.22 16.04
N ASN A 79 -9.05 -11.23 15.97
CA ASN A 79 -10.40 -11.32 16.51
C ASN A 79 -11.40 -12.03 15.58
N LYS A 80 -10.95 -12.51 14.41
CA LYS A 80 -11.78 -13.18 13.38
C LYS A 80 -12.94 -12.32 12.87
N GLU A 81 -12.76 -11.01 12.83
CA GLU A 81 -13.74 -10.02 12.38
C GLU A 81 -13.73 -9.92 10.85
N GLN A 82 -14.39 -10.86 10.16
CA GLN A 82 -14.39 -10.95 8.68
C GLN A 82 -14.80 -9.62 8.02
N ASN A 83 -15.99 -9.11 8.35
CA ASN A 83 -16.54 -7.92 7.67
C ASN A 83 -15.65 -6.69 7.86
N LYS A 84 -15.02 -6.58 9.03
CA LYS A 84 -14.10 -5.48 9.33
C LYS A 84 -12.79 -5.62 8.56
N SER A 85 -12.24 -6.82 8.49
CA SER A 85 -11.05 -7.11 7.68
C SER A 85 -11.27 -6.78 6.20
N GLU A 86 -12.44 -7.14 5.67
CA GLU A 86 -12.85 -6.78 4.30
C GLU A 86 -12.94 -5.26 4.13
N GLN A 87 -13.61 -4.58 5.05
CA GLN A 87 -13.80 -3.13 5.00
C GLN A 87 -12.47 -2.37 5.02
N ILE A 88 -11.54 -2.75 5.92
CA ILE A 88 -10.20 -2.14 6.01
C ILE A 88 -9.45 -2.27 4.69
N MET A 89 -9.39 -3.48 4.10
CA MET A 89 -8.69 -3.69 2.84
C MET A 89 -9.32 -2.95 1.66
N LYS A 90 -10.65 -2.83 1.66
CA LYS A 90 -11.39 -2.09 0.64
C LYS A 90 -11.10 -0.59 0.75
N ASP A 91 -11.15 -0.04 1.96
CA ASP A 91 -10.87 1.37 2.21
C ASP A 91 -9.42 1.71 1.89
N HIS A 92 -8.48 0.84 2.27
CA HIS A 92 -7.06 0.95 1.92
C HIS A 92 -6.86 1.09 0.40
N ALA A 93 -7.48 0.22 -0.40
CA ALA A 93 -7.40 0.29 -1.86
C ALA A 93 -8.08 1.55 -2.45
N ILE A 94 -9.22 1.95 -1.89
CA ILE A 94 -9.94 3.17 -2.32
C ILE A 94 -9.11 4.43 -1.99
N HIS A 95 -8.48 4.49 -0.83
CA HIS A 95 -7.60 5.59 -0.43
C HIS A 95 -6.42 5.73 -1.38
N PHE A 96 -5.77 4.63 -1.77
CA PHE A 96 -4.73 4.66 -2.79
C PHE A 96 -5.24 5.28 -4.11
N ILE A 97 -6.36 4.78 -4.64
CA ILE A 97 -6.94 5.29 -5.89
C ILE A 97 -7.28 6.78 -5.80
N ASN A 98 -7.86 7.23 -4.68
CA ASN A 98 -8.20 8.63 -4.47
C ASN A 98 -6.94 9.51 -4.40
N GLN A 99 -5.89 9.03 -3.74
CA GLN A 99 -4.61 9.73 -3.68
C GLN A 99 -3.96 9.89 -5.07
N ILE A 100 -4.02 8.84 -5.90
CA ILE A 100 -3.53 8.92 -7.29
C ILE A 100 -4.37 9.91 -8.11
N LYS A 101 -5.70 9.86 -8.00
CA LYS A 101 -6.58 10.84 -8.67
C LYS A 101 -6.25 12.26 -8.26
N MET A 102 -6.11 12.53 -6.96
CA MET A 102 -5.72 13.85 -6.47
C MET A 102 -4.40 14.28 -7.09
N SER A 103 -3.41 13.38 -7.16
CA SER A 103 -2.10 13.70 -7.72
C SER A 103 -2.11 13.97 -9.22
N LEU A 104 -3.00 13.32 -9.98
CA LEU A 104 -3.17 13.51 -11.43
C LEU A 104 -4.02 14.74 -11.81
N TYR A 105 -5.01 15.10 -11.00
CA TYR A 105 -5.93 16.22 -11.27
C TYR A 105 -5.55 17.53 -10.56
N SER A 106 -4.43 17.54 -9.82
CA SER A 106 -3.87 18.73 -9.18
C SER A 106 -2.71 19.37 -9.95
N GLU A 107 -2.46 18.91 -11.19
CA GLU A 107 -1.67 19.61 -12.20
C GLU A 107 -2.57 20.49 -13.09
#